data_AF-A0A931ZII2-F1
#
_entry.id   AF-A0A931ZII2-F1
#
_cell.length_a   1.000
_cell.length_b   1.000
_cell.length_c   1.000
_cell.angle_alpha   90.00
_cell.angle_beta   90.00
_cell.angle_gamma   90.00
#
_symmetry.space_group_name_H-M   'P 1'
#
loop_
_entity.id
_entity.type
_entity.pdbx_description
1 polymer ?
#
loop_
_entity_poly.entity_id
_entity_poly.type
_entity_poly.pdbx_seq_one_letter_code
_entity_poly.pdbx_strand_id
1 'polypeptide(L)'
;MLDEQRALIRLVFAKLTLNEGKLSWEYSKAFRILSEAVDQTNCSKVENLESFEKETFEHAELPDKPTKKDALCLKRPIWLER
;
A
#
# COMPACT_ATOMS: atom_id res chain seq x y z
N MET A 1 -5.66 -16.85 29.51
CA MET A 1 -4.79 -17.45 28.47
C MET A 1 -5.57 -18.01 27.28
N LEU A 2 -6.36 -19.10 27.41
CA LEU A 2 -7.13 -19.66 26.27
C LEU A 2 -8.20 -18.70 25.71
N ASP A 3 -8.87 -17.95 26.58
CA ASP A 3 -9.89 -17.01 26.16
C ASP A 3 -9.32 -15.77 25.49
N GLU A 4 -8.14 -15.31 25.91
CA GLU A 4 -7.42 -14.20 25.29
C GLU A 4 -6.94 -14.57 23.88
N GLN A 5 -6.41 -15.78 23.71
CA GLN A 5 -6.04 -16.31 22.40
C GLN A 5 -7.27 -16.40 21.47
N ARG A 6 -8.41 -16.91 21.98
CA ARG A 6 -9.66 -16.94 21.22
C ARG A 6 -10.17 -15.54 20.88
N ALA A 7 -10.03 -14.58 21.79
CA ALA A 7 -10.42 -13.20 21.55
C ALA A 7 -9.58 -12.56 20.43
N LEU A 8 -8.27 -12.80 20.43
CA LEU A 8 -7.38 -12.35 19.36
C LEU A 8 -7.75 -12.99 18.01
N ILE A 9 -8.02 -14.29 17.98
CA ILE A 9 -8.44 -14.97 16.75
C ILE A 9 -9.74 -14.35 16.20
N ARG A 10 -10.70 -14.04 17.07
CA ARG A 10 -11.97 -13.38 16.68
C ARG A 10 -11.80 -11.94 16.24
N LEU A 11 -10.78 -11.24 16.74
CA LEU A 11 -10.44 -9.89 16.30
C LEU A 11 -9.96 -9.88 14.84
N VAL A 12 -9.12 -10.87 14.49
CA VAL A 12 -8.48 -10.96 13.17
C VAL A 12 -9.41 -11.57 12.13
N PHE A 13 -10.12 -12.64 12.47
CA PHE A 13 -10.92 -13.42 11.52
C PHE A 13 -12.42 -13.24 11.77
N ALA A 14 -13.15 -12.82 10.73
CA ALA A 14 -14.61 -12.85 10.72
C ALA A 14 -15.15 -14.28 10.61
N LYS A 15 -14.47 -15.12 9.83
CA LYS A 15 -14.82 -16.54 9.66
C LYS A 15 -13.54 -17.38 9.65
N LEU A 16 -13.57 -18.49 10.37
CA LEU A 16 -12.49 -19.47 10.41
C LEU A 16 -13.09 -20.86 10.46
N THR A 17 -12.94 -21.62 9.37
CA THR A 17 -13.53 -22.96 9.22
C THR A 17 -12.47 -23.97 8.80
N LEU A 18 -12.48 -25.14 9.43
CA LEU A 18 -11.61 -26.25 9.07
C LEU A 18 -12.43 -27.29 8.31
N ASN A 19 -12.20 -27.41 7.01
CA ASN A 19 -12.90 -28.37 6.14
C ASN A 19 -11.89 -29.39 5.62
N GLU A 20 -12.05 -30.66 6.00
CA GLU A 20 -11.22 -31.77 5.50
C GLU A 20 -9.70 -31.51 5.60
N GLY A 21 -9.27 -30.88 6.70
CA GLY A 21 -7.87 -30.54 6.95
C GLY A 21 -7.39 -29.24 6.27
N LYS A 22 -8.23 -28.59 5.45
CA LYS A 22 -7.96 -27.25 4.92
C LYS A 22 -8.61 -26.18 5.78
N LEU A 23 -7.79 -25.27 6.27
CA LEU A 23 -8.24 -24.07 6.95
C LEU A 23 -8.68 -23.05 5.90
N SER A 24 -9.96 -22.65 5.95
CA SER A 24 -10.49 -21.53 5.16
C SER A 24 -10.84 -20.40 6.12
N TRP A 25 -10.47 -19.18 5.76
CA TRP A 25 -10.67 -18.02 6.62
C TRP A 25 -11.12 -16.79 5.84
N GLU A 26 -11.74 -15.87 6.56
CA GLU A 26 -12.12 -14.56 6.10
C GLU A 26 -11.68 -13.53 7.15
N TYR A 27 -10.92 -12.53 6.74
CA TYR A 27 -10.48 -11.47 7.65
C TYR A 27 -11.63 -10.56 8.08
N SER A 28 -11.54 -10.03 9.29
CA SER A 28 -12.40 -8.93 9.71
C SER A 28 -12.13 -7.69 8.86
N LYS A 29 -13.09 -6.77 8.76
CA LYS A 29 -13.05 -5.63 7.82
C LYS A 29 -11.73 -4.84 7.89
N ALA A 30 -11.26 -4.54 9.09
CA ALA A 30 -10.01 -3.80 9.29
C ALA A 30 -8.80 -4.59 8.80
N PHE A 31 -8.71 -5.87 9.17
CA PHE A 31 -7.59 -6.74 8.78
C PHE A 31 -7.61 -7.08 7.29
N ARG A 32 -8.78 -7.10 6.64
CA ARG A 32 -8.90 -7.23 5.19
C ARG A 32 -8.31 -6.02 4.45
N ILE A 33 -8.58 -4.81 4.93
CA ILE A 33 -7.99 -3.59 4.36
C ILE A 33 -6.47 -3.61 4.53
N LEU A 34 -5.99 -4.02 5.72
CA LEU A 34 -4.56 -4.15 5.98
C LEU A 34 -3.92 -5.23 5.09
N SER A 35 -4.56 -6.38 4.91
CA SER A 35 -4.02 -7.43 4.04
C SER A 35 -3.96 -6.98 2.59
N GLU A 36 -4.99 -6.29 2.10
CA GLU A 36 -5.02 -5.73 0.75
C GLU A 36 -3.95 -4.66 0.54
N ALA A 37 -3.77 -3.75 1.52
CA ALA A 37 -2.71 -2.75 1.46
C ALA A 37 -1.33 -3.43 1.44
N VAL A 38 -1.11 -4.43 2.30
CA VAL A 38 0.13 -5.22 2.34
C VAL A 38 0.37 -5.92 1.02
N ASP A 39 -0.65 -6.56 0.43
CA ASP A 39 -0.53 -7.21 -0.87
C ASP A 39 -0.15 -6.18 -1.94
N GLN A 40 -0.81 -5.01 -1.97
CA GLN A 40 -0.51 -3.94 -2.93
C GLN A 40 0.91 -3.37 -2.75
N THR A 41 1.42 -3.24 -1.52
CA THR A 41 2.73 -2.64 -1.25
C THR A 41 3.89 -3.64 -1.27
N ASN A 42 3.65 -4.89 -0.86
CA ASN A 42 4.65 -5.95 -0.80
C ASN A 42 4.65 -6.84 -2.04
N CYS A 43 3.81 -6.54 -3.05
CA CYS A 43 4.04 -7.00 -4.41
C CYS A 43 5.41 -6.44 -4.87
N SER A 44 6.48 -7.20 -4.60
CA SER A 44 7.88 -6.94 -4.93
C SER A 44 8.19 -7.01 -6.43
N LYS A 45 7.18 -6.78 -7.26
CA LYS A 45 7.33 -6.42 -8.64
C LYS A 45 6.49 -5.16 -8.84
N VAL A 46 7.16 -4.02 -8.71
CA VAL A 46 7.02 -2.98 -9.72
C VAL A 46 7.23 -3.72 -11.03
N GLU A 47 6.15 -4.27 -11.61
CA GLU A 47 6.20 -4.92 -12.91
C GLU A 47 6.91 -3.95 -13.82
N ASN A 48 8.08 -4.37 -14.29
CA ASN A 48 9.01 -3.65 -15.13
C ASN A 48 8.33 -2.46 -15.82
N LEU A 49 8.64 -1.26 -15.33
CA LEU A 49 8.41 0.00 -16.05
C LEU A 49 9.32 0.05 -17.29
N GLU A 50 9.43 -1.05 -18.04
CA GLU A 50 10.12 -1.16 -19.33
C GLU A 50 9.44 -0.30 -20.40
N SER A 51 8.25 0.23 -20.12
CA SER A 51 7.57 1.24 -20.91
C SER A 51 7.82 2.68 -20.44
N PHE A 52 8.53 2.92 -19.32
CA PHE A 52 9.04 4.27 -19.06
C PHE A 52 10.21 4.49 -20.00
N GLU A 53 9.96 5.32 -20.99
CA GLU A 53 10.89 5.73 -22.04
C GLU A 53 12.31 5.88 -21.47
N LYS A 54 13.28 5.25 -22.13
CA LYS A 54 14.72 5.39 -21.85
C LYS A 54 15.26 6.78 -22.21
N GLU A 55 14.43 7.83 -22.13
CA GLU A 55 14.96 9.18 -22.09
C GLU A 55 15.60 9.34 -20.71
N THR A 56 16.91 9.13 -20.67
CA THR A 56 17.75 9.71 -19.63
C THR A 56 17.32 11.15 -19.47
N PHE A 57 16.82 11.47 -18.28
CA PHE A 57 16.53 12.82 -17.83
C PHE A 57 17.86 13.57 -17.68
N GLU A 58 18.54 13.82 -18.79
CA GLU A 58 19.54 14.85 -18.89
C GLU A 58 18.80 16.17 -18.69
N HIS A 59 19.22 16.94 -17.69
CA HIS A 59 18.69 18.27 -17.48
C HIS A 59 18.96 19.08 -18.76
N ALA A 60 17.91 19.46 -19.49
CA ALA A 60 18.03 20.54 -20.47
C ALA A 60 18.70 21.73 -19.77
N GLU A 61 19.71 22.32 -20.41
CA GLU A 61 20.52 23.42 -19.85
C GLU A 61 19.62 24.40 -19.10
N LEU A 62 19.98 24.65 -17.84
CA LEU A 62 19.25 25.60 -16.99
C LEU A 62 19.17 26.94 -17.74
N PRO A 63 17.97 27.50 -17.97
CA PRO A 63 17.90 28.85 -18.52
C PRO A 63 18.58 29.80 -17.53
N ASP A 64 19.40 30.72 -18.04
CA ASP A 64 20.21 31.71 -17.29
C ASP A 64 19.44 32.54 -16.24
N LYS A 65 18.12 32.44 -16.22
CA LYS A 65 17.25 33.07 -15.23
C LYS A 65 16.32 32.03 -14.62
N PRO A 66 16.54 31.61 -13.36
CA PRO A 66 15.58 30.78 -12.67
C PRO A 66 14.35 31.62 -12.36
N THR A 67 13.26 31.40 -13.10
CA THR A 67 11.94 31.89 -12.71
C THR A 67 11.60 31.20 -11.39
N LYS A 68 11.64 31.95 -10.27
CA LYS A 68 11.22 31.44 -8.97
C LYS A 68 9.81 30.88 -9.11
N LYS A 69 9.66 29.56 -8.98
CA LYS A 69 8.36 28.90 -8.84
C LYS A 69 7.89 29.11 -7.40
N ASP A 70 7.45 30.32 -7.11
CA ASP A 70 6.65 30.57 -5.90
C ASP A 70 5.40 29.68 -6.01
N ALA A 71 5.18 28.86 -4.98
CA ALA A 71 4.10 27.88 -4.87
C ALA A 71 4.21 26.60 -5.72
N LEU A 72 5.29 25.83 -5.52
CA LEU A 72 5.07 24.38 -5.36
C LEU A 72 4.31 24.16 -4.05
N CYS A 73 3.00 24.44 -4.06
CA CYS A 73 2.10 23.87 -3.07
C CYS A 73 2.21 22.35 -3.22
N LEU A 74 3.04 21.74 -2.37
CA LEU A 74 3.06 20.31 -2.14
C LEU A 74 1.62 19.90 -1.85
N LYS A 75 0.90 19.40 -2.87
CA LYS A 75 -0.39 18.75 -2.65
C LYS A 75 -0.09 17.60 -1.70
N ARG A 76 -0.57 17.73 -0.46
CA ARG A 76 -0.38 16.72 0.57
C ARG A 76 -0.84 15.35 0.04
N PRO A 77 -0.20 14.26 0.45
CA PRO A 77 -0.70 12.92 0.17
C PRO A 77 -2.16 12.80 0.62
N ILE A 78 -2.97 12.10 -0.18
CA ILE A 78 -4.43 11.91 -0.03
C ILE A 78 -4.80 11.19 1.28
N TRP A 79 -3.80 10.73 2.03
CA TRP A 79 -3.90 9.93 3.26
C TRP A 79 -3.91 10.76 4.54
N LEU A 80 -3.63 12.07 4.45
CA LEU A 80 -3.82 13.00 5.56
C LEU A 80 -5.22 13.61 5.43
N GLU A 81 -6.14 13.19 6.30
CA GLU A 81 -7.45 13.86 6.43
C GLU A 81 -7.26 15.34 6.83
N ARG A 82 -8.19 16.19 6.37
CA ARG A 82 -8.10 17.65 6.42
C ARG A 82 -8.10 18.23 7.82
#